data_AF-A0A2L2YNX1-F1
#
_entry.id   AF-A0A2L2YNX1-F1
#
_cell.length_a   1.000
_cell.length_b   1.000
_cell.length_c   1.000
_cell.angle_alpha   90.00
_cell.angle_beta   90.00
_cell.angle_gamma   90.00
#
_symmetry.space_group_name_H-M   'P 1'
#
loop_
_entity.id
_entity.type
_entity.pdbx_description
1 polymer ?
#
loop_
_entity_poly.entity_id
_entity_poly.type
_entity_poly.pdbx_seq_one_letter_code
_entity_poly.pdbx_strand_id
1 'polypeptide(L)'
;EVTVYYSRGLPVITVPLPSRREKCRFTLKPVTSKVSDFVQDLQKEDKGIDRVIVQSTDGTRIASSTIISSLMNEDFHLIINDIVYLVQPPLLENLPSEETECLSTVRARVAQLYEALNVNEHQLAIENRLLGELEKLKEELTPLEKKRDEFLTKAQKRSTALSWFGLALMGAQFGVLARLTWWEYSWDIMEPVTYFITYGTTIAMYAYFVLTRQEYILPDVCDRQTLFGFHKSAKKGGWDVKRYNALKDQIYHIEDDLRRLRDPLKLQLPIKEPRR
;
A
#
# COMPACT_ATOMS: atom_id res chain seq x y z
N GLU A 1 -25.99 -40.92 2.83
CA GLU A 1 -26.59 -39.81 3.58
C GLU A 1 -25.65 -38.62 3.59
N VAL A 2 -26.19 -37.45 3.28
CA VAL A 2 -25.49 -36.16 3.39
C VAL A 2 -25.81 -35.61 4.77
N THR A 3 -24.79 -35.15 5.51
CA THR A 3 -24.99 -34.58 6.84
C THR A 3 -24.40 -33.18 6.90
N VAL A 4 -25.09 -32.29 7.59
CA VAL A 4 -24.69 -30.89 7.75
C VAL A 4 -24.58 -30.60 9.23
N TYR A 5 -23.46 -30.00 9.64
CA TYR A 5 -23.27 -29.56 11.01
C TYR A 5 -22.46 -28.26 11.03
N TYR A 6 -22.66 -27.47 12.09
CA TYR A 6 -21.85 -26.28 12.30
C TYR A 6 -20.61 -26.63 13.11
N SER A 7 -19.44 -26.32 12.56
CA SER A 7 -18.16 -26.41 13.27
C SER A 7 -17.56 -25.02 13.36
N ARG A 8 -17.42 -24.50 14.60
CA ARG A 8 -16.90 -23.16 14.88
C ARG A 8 -17.68 -22.04 14.14
N GLY A 9 -19.00 -22.18 14.04
CA GLY A 9 -19.87 -21.21 13.36
C GLY A 9 -19.86 -21.27 11.83
N LEU A 10 -19.14 -22.23 11.23
CA LEU A 10 -19.14 -22.46 9.78
C LEU A 10 -19.93 -23.74 9.43
N PRO A 11 -20.80 -23.70 8.41
CA PRO A 11 -21.50 -24.88 7.93
C PRO A 11 -20.53 -25.84 7.23
N VAL A 12 -20.51 -27.07 7.71
CA VAL A 12 -19.74 -28.17 7.15
C VAL A 12 -20.71 -29.19 6.56
N ILE A 13 -20.65 -29.38 5.25
CA ILE A 13 -21.47 -30.35 4.52
C ILE A 13 -20.62 -31.58 4.23
N THR A 14 -21.07 -32.74 4.69
CA THR A 14 -20.42 -34.03 4.40
C THR A 14 -21.19 -34.74 3.30
N VAL A 15 -20.58 -34.86 2.13
CA VAL A 15 -21.19 -35.44 0.92
C VAL A 15 -20.45 -36.73 0.53
N PRO A 16 -21.17 -37.84 0.28
CA PRO A 16 -20.56 -39.05 -0.30
C PRO A 16 -20.32 -38.84 -1.80
N LEU A 17 -19.06 -38.96 -2.23
CA LEU A 17 -18.67 -38.78 -3.63
C LEU A 17 -18.86 -40.07 -4.45
N PRO A 18 -19.43 -39.99 -5.67
CA PRO A 18 -19.84 -41.16 -6.45
C PRO A 18 -18.68 -42.03 -6.94
N SER A 19 -17.52 -41.46 -7.30
CA SER A 19 -16.42 -42.23 -7.91
C SER A 19 -15.66 -43.10 -6.93
N ARG A 20 -15.37 -42.56 -5.73
CA ARG A 20 -14.55 -43.24 -4.70
C ARG A 20 -15.35 -43.85 -3.56
N ARG A 21 -16.66 -43.56 -3.47
CA ARG A 21 -17.54 -43.94 -2.34
C ARG A 21 -16.99 -43.50 -0.97
N GLU A 22 -16.19 -42.43 -0.95
CA GLU A 22 -15.67 -41.80 0.26
C GLU A 22 -16.55 -40.60 0.65
N LYS A 23 -16.60 -40.30 1.94
CA LYS A 23 -17.32 -39.13 2.47
C LYS A 23 -16.37 -37.94 2.53
N CYS A 24 -16.61 -36.91 1.72
CA CYS A 24 -15.82 -35.67 1.74
C CYS A 24 -16.55 -34.57 2.50
N ARG A 25 -15.78 -33.75 3.22
CA ARG A 25 -16.29 -32.63 4.03
C ARG A 25 -15.95 -31.31 3.37
N PHE A 26 -16.97 -30.50 3.11
CA PHE A 26 -16.84 -29.16 2.54
C PHE A 26 -17.18 -28.12 3.59
N THR A 27 -16.26 -27.20 3.86
CA THR A 27 -16.49 -26.08 4.79
C THR A 27 -16.84 -24.84 3.99
N LEU A 28 -18.03 -24.29 4.19
CA LEU A 28 -18.54 -23.16 3.42
C LEU A 28 -18.54 -21.88 4.25
N LYS A 29 -18.33 -20.73 3.60
CA LYS A 29 -18.40 -19.42 4.26
C LYS A 29 -19.80 -18.82 4.02
N PRO A 30 -20.65 -18.67 5.06
CA PRO A 30 -22.05 -18.30 4.88
C PRO A 30 -22.27 -16.98 4.14
N VAL A 31 -21.39 -15.99 4.35
CA VAL A 31 -21.58 -14.62 3.83
C VAL A 31 -20.87 -14.40 2.49
N THR A 32 -19.76 -15.10 2.24
CA THR A 32 -18.90 -14.83 1.09
C THR A 32 -18.98 -15.90 0.00
N SER A 33 -19.33 -17.14 0.34
CA SER A 33 -19.47 -18.23 -0.64
C SER A 33 -20.87 -18.24 -1.24
N LYS A 34 -20.93 -18.53 -2.54
CA LYS A 34 -22.18 -18.76 -3.27
C LYS A 34 -22.37 -20.25 -3.53
N VAL A 35 -23.60 -20.63 -3.92
CA VAL A 35 -23.92 -21.99 -4.35
C VAL A 35 -23.05 -22.41 -5.56
N SER A 36 -22.69 -21.48 -6.44
CA SER A 36 -21.75 -21.75 -7.54
C SER A 36 -20.40 -22.27 -7.07
N ASP A 37 -19.87 -21.70 -5.99
CA ASP A 37 -18.53 -22.02 -5.50
C ASP A 37 -18.55 -23.41 -4.88
N PHE A 38 -19.61 -23.73 -4.13
CA PHE A 38 -19.82 -25.07 -3.59
C PHE A 38 -19.96 -26.13 -4.69
N VAL A 39 -20.73 -25.84 -5.75
CA VAL A 39 -20.87 -26.75 -6.90
C VAL A 39 -19.54 -26.96 -7.62
N GLN A 40 -18.76 -25.89 -7.80
CA GLN A 40 -17.43 -25.98 -8.40
C GLN A 40 -16.45 -26.77 -7.53
N ASP A 41 -16.51 -26.62 -6.20
CA ASP A 41 -15.67 -27.38 -5.27
C ASP A 41 -16.01 -28.87 -5.31
N LEU A 42 -17.31 -29.23 -5.42
CA LEU A 42 -17.74 -30.61 -5.62
C LEU A 42 -17.21 -31.20 -6.94
N GLN A 43 -17.33 -30.46 -8.04
CA GLN A 43 -16.87 -30.90 -9.37
C GLN A 43 -15.33 -30.98 -9.47
N LYS A 44 -14.60 -30.13 -8.74
CA LYS A 44 -13.13 -30.20 -8.68
C LYS A 44 -12.65 -31.41 -7.89
N GLU A 45 -13.32 -31.75 -6.80
CA GLU A 45 -12.93 -32.86 -5.93
C GLU A 45 -13.21 -34.22 -6.58
N ASP A 46 -14.35 -34.37 -7.29
CA ASP A 46 -14.68 -35.59 -8.02
C ASP A 46 -15.03 -35.31 -9.49
N LYS A 47 -14.12 -35.71 -10.38
CA LYS A 47 -14.30 -35.60 -11.84
C LYS A 47 -15.35 -36.55 -12.42
N GLY A 48 -15.88 -37.49 -11.63
CA GLY A 48 -17.02 -38.35 -12.03
C GLY A 48 -18.39 -37.71 -11.77
N ILE A 49 -18.43 -36.46 -11.30
CA ILE A 49 -19.64 -35.68 -11.14
C ILE A 49 -19.87 -34.86 -12.41
N ASP A 50 -20.78 -35.33 -13.28
CA ASP A 50 -21.15 -34.62 -14.51
C ASP A 50 -22.20 -33.54 -14.23
N ARG A 51 -23.09 -33.76 -13.27
CA ARG A 51 -24.20 -32.84 -12.98
C ARG A 51 -24.46 -32.68 -11.48
N VAL A 52 -24.41 -31.43 -11.00
CA VAL A 52 -24.86 -31.06 -9.65
C VAL A 52 -25.99 -30.05 -9.76
N ILE A 53 -27.10 -30.32 -9.09
CA ILE A 53 -28.24 -29.41 -9.02
C ILE A 53 -28.69 -29.30 -7.57
N VAL A 54 -28.88 -28.06 -7.11
CA VAL A 54 -29.49 -27.77 -5.81
C VAL A 54 -30.93 -27.33 -6.05
N GLN A 55 -31.89 -28.00 -5.41
CA GLN A 55 -33.32 -27.72 -5.50
C GLN A 55 -33.91 -27.55 -4.11
N SER A 56 -34.96 -26.74 -3.97
CA SER A 56 -35.76 -26.65 -2.75
C SER A 56 -36.63 -27.91 -2.58
N THR A 57 -37.26 -28.08 -1.41
CA THR A 57 -38.25 -29.15 -1.15
C THR A 57 -39.40 -29.15 -2.14
N ASP A 58 -39.73 -27.99 -2.70
CA ASP A 58 -40.85 -27.80 -3.62
C ASP A 58 -40.50 -28.12 -5.10
N GLY A 59 -39.27 -28.61 -5.35
CA GLY A 59 -38.79 -28.95 -6.69
C GLY A 59 -38.29 -27.74 -7.51
N THR A 60 -38.28 -26.54 -6.93
CA THR A 60 -37.74 -25.34 -7.58
C THR A 60 -36.21 -25.33 -7.54
N ARG A 61 -35.55 -25.01 -8.66
CA ARG A 61 -34.08 -24.92 -8.74
C ARG A 61 -33.56 -23.65 -8.09
N ILE A 62 -32.55 -23.78 -7.22
CA ILE A 62 -31.91 -22.65 -6.56
C ILE A 62 -30.85 -22.04 -7.49
N ALA A 63 -30.82 -20.71 -7.58
CA ALA A 63 -29.89 -19.99 -8.45
C ALA A 63 -28.43 -20.15 -7.99
N SER A 64 -27.50 -20.18 -8.93
CA SER A 64 -26.06 -20.31 -8.66
C SER A 64 -25.48 -19.12 -7.88
N SER A 65 -26.09 -17.94 -7.98
CA SER A 65 -25.72 -16.72 -7.27
C SER A 65 -26.20 -16.64 -5.83
N THR A 66 -27.03 -17.60 -5.39
CA THR A 66 -27.60 -17.63 -4.04
C THR A 66 -26.48 -17.78 -3.01
N ILE A 67 -26.60 -17.06 -1.89
CA ILE A 67 -25.64 -17.08 -0.80
C ILE A 67 -25.87 -18.33 0.06
N ILE A 68 -24.78 -18.97 0.53
CA ILE A 68 -24.89 -20.19 1.35
C ILE A 68 -25.70 -19.96 2.63
N SER A 69 -25.63 -18.78 3.27
CA SER A 69 -26.46 -18.47 4.44
C SER A 69 -27.96 -18.57 4.17
N SER A 70 -28.41 -18.18 2.97
CA SER A 70 -29.82 -18.28 2.59
C SER A 70 -30.23 -19.71 2.26
N LEU A 71 -29.33 -20.49 1.66
CA LEU A 71 -29.57 -21.91 1.36
C LEU A 71 -29.72 -22.75 2.63
N MET A 72 -28.98 -22.41 3.68
CA MET A 72 -28.92 -23.17 4.94
C MET A 72 -30.09 -22.88 5.89
N ASN A 73 -30.99 -21.96 5.53
CA ASN A 73 -32.20 -21.64 6.31
C ASN A 73 -33.35 -22.62 6.05
N GLU A 74 -33.35 -23.27 4.89
CA GLU A 74 -34.41 -24.18 4.46
C GLU A 74 -33.82 -25.56 4.12
N ASP A 75 -34.64 -26.59 4.22
CA ASP A 75 -34.29 -27.93 3.74
C ASP A 75 -34.16 -27.90 2.20
N PHE A 76 -33.18 -28.61 1.66
CA PHE A 76 -32.95 -28.64 0.22
C PHE A 76 -32.52 -30.01 -0.28
N HIS A 77 -32.80 -30.27 -1.56
CA HIS A 77 -32.36 -31.45 -2.29
C HIS A 77 -31.05 -31.15 -3.03
N LEU A 78 -30.02 -31.92 -2.74
CA LEU A 78 -28.76 -31.94 -3.47
C LEU A 78 -28.76 -33.13 -4.43
N ILE A 79 -28.86 -32.85 -5.73
CA ILE A 79 -28.88 -33.86 -6.78
C ILE A 79 -27.48 -33.96 -7.37
N ILE A 80 -26.83 -35.11 -7.21
CA ILE A 80 -25.52 -35.42 -7.78
C ILE A 80 -25.71 -36.56 -8.79
N ASN A 81 -25.47 -36.26 -10.06
CA ASN A 81 -25.82 -37.09 -11.22
C ASN A 81 -27.31 -37.46 -11.21
N ASP A 82 -27.63 -38.68 -10.77
CA ASP A 82 -29.00 -39.23 -10.68
C ASP A 82 -29.43 -39.54 -9.24
N ILE A 83 -28.59 -39.25 -8.23
CA ILE A 83 -28.88 -39.50 -6.82
C ILE A 83 -29.36 -38.20 -6.17
N VAL A 84 -30.56 -38.25 -5.57
CA VAL A 84 -31.13 -37.14 -4.80
C VAL A 84 -30.79 -37.34 -3.32
N TYR A 85 -30.09 -36.37 -2.74
CA TYR A 85 -29.83 -36.31 -1.30
C TYR A 85 -30.70 -35.24 -0.67
N LEU A 86 -31.53 -35.61 0.31
CA LEU A 86 -32.19 -34.66 1.18
C LEU A 86 -31.18 -34.13 2.19
N VAL A 87 -30.99 -32.82 2.22
CA VAL A 87 -30.09 -32.13 3.13
C VAL A 87 -30.92 -31.31 4.09
N GLN A 88 -30.87 -31.67 5.37
CA GLN A 88 -31.57 -30.97 6.43
C GLN A 88 -30.52 -30.22 7.27
N PRO A 89 -30.32 -28.91 7.02
CA PRO A 89 -29.43 -28.12 7.84
C PRO A 89 -29.97 -28.04 9.28
N PRO A 90 -29.10 -28.16 10.30
CA PRO A 90 -29.52 -27.91 11.67
C PRO A 90 -29.93 -26.44 11.79
N LEU A 91 -31.09 -26.19 12.40
CA LEU A 91 -31.56 -24.84 12.71
C LEU A 91 -30.49 -24.14 13.54
N LEU A 92 -29.86 -23.12 12.95
CA LEU A 92 -29.05 -22.19 13.71
C LEU A 92 -30.02 -21.47 14.64
N GLU A 93 -29.76 -21.43 15.95
CA GLU A 93 -30.47 -20.57 16.89
C GLU A 93 -30.27 -19.12 16.41
N ASN A 94 -31.20 -18.66 15.57
CA ASN A 94 -31.29 -17.27 15.20
C ASN A 94 -31.65 -16.50 16.48
N LEU A 95 -30.99 -15.36 16.70
CA LEU A 95 -31.50 -14.36 17.63
C LEU A 95 -33.02 -14.19 17.37
N PRO A 96 -33.86 -14.10 18.42
CA PRO A 96 -35.30 -14.15 18.28
C PRO A 96 -35.78 -13.16 17.21
N SER A 97 -36.68 -13.63 16.34
CA SER A 97 -37.15 -12.94 15.13
C SER A 97 -37.50 -11.46 15.34
N GLU A 98 -38.00 -11.09 16.52
CA GLU A 98 -38.32 -9.72 16.92
C GLU A 98 -37.10 -8.77 16.90
N GLU A 99 -35.92 -9.24 17.30
CA GLU A 99 -34.69 -8.44 17.29
C GLU A 99 -34.19 -8.18 15.86
N THR A 100 -34.40 -9.13 14.94
CA THR A 100 -34.03 -8.97 13.52
C THR A 100 -34.95 -8.00 12.77
N GLU A 101 -36.25 -8.02 13.07
CA GLU A 101 -37.21 -7.03 12.56
C GLU A 101 -36.89 -5.63 13.12
N CYS A 102 -36.55 -5.52 14.40
CA CYS A 102 -36.14 -4.26 15.01
C CYS A 102 -34.88 -3.69 14.33
N LEU A 103 -33.88 -4.52 14.07
CA LEU A 103 -32.61 -4.10 13.47
C LEU A 103 -32.78 -3.65 12.00
N SER A 104 -33.65 -4.34 11.24
CA SER A 104 -34.02 -3.92 9.89
C SER A 104 -34.76 -2.57 9.88
N THR A 105 -35.62 -2.34 10.87
CA THR A 105 -36.35 -1.08 11.05
C THR A 105 -35.38 0.06 11.40
N VAL A 106 -34.43 -0.18 12.32
CA VAL A 106 -33.37 0.78 12.66
C VAL A 106 -32.55 1.13 11.41
N ARG A 107 -32.15 0.14 10.61
CA ARG A 107 -31.41 0.37 9.36
C ARG A 107 -32.20 1.24 8.38
N ALA A 108 -33.50 1.00 8.21
CA ALA A 108 -34.36 1.81 7.35
C ALA A 108 -34.49 3.25 7.86
N ARG A 109 -34.62 3.46 9.17
CA ARG A 109 -34.66 4.81 9.78
C ARG A 109 -33.33 5.54 9.63
N VAL A 110 -32.20 4.85 9.81
CA VAL A 110 -30.88 5.43 9.58
C VAL A 110 -30.72 5.81 8.11
N ALA A 111 -31.13 4.96 7.16
CA ALA A 111 -31.08 5.30 5.74
C ALA A 111 -31.93 6.53 5.39
N GLN A 112 -33.15 6.62 5.93
CA GLN A 112 -34.02 7.80 5.79
C GLN A 112 -33.38 9.07 6.38
N LEU A 113 -32.70 8.96 7.52
CA LEU A 113 -31.94 10.06 8.12
C LEU A 113 -30.75 10.47 7.25
N TYR A 114 -30.00 9.52 6.69
CA TYR A 114 -28.89 9.78 5.78
C TYR A 114 -29.35 10.50 4.50
N GLU A 115 -30.52 10.15 3.99
CA GLU A 115 -31.15 10.81 2.83
C GLU A 115 -31.67 12.20 3.21
N ALA A 116 -32.37 12.34 4.35
CA ALA A 116 -32.86 13.64 4.82
C ALA A 116 -31.74 14.63 5.18
N LEU A 117 -30.59 14.13 5.63
CA LEU A 117 -29.40 14.92 5.96
C LEU A 117 -28.51 15.22 4.75
N ASN A 118 -28.87 14.77 3.54
CA ASN A 118 -28.09 14.95 2.30
C ASN A 118 -26.58 14.69 2.49
N VAL A 119 -26.22 13.62 3.23
CA VAL A 119 -24.82 13.37 3.64
C VAL A 119 -23.88 13.26 2.43
N ASN A 120 -24.36 12.70 1.32
CA ASN A 120 -23.60 12.58 0.08
C ASN A 120 -23.31 13.94 -0.56
N GLU A 121 -24.30 14.84 -0.58
CA GLU A 121 -24.13 16.20 -1.12
C GLU A 121 -23.16 17.00 -0.25
N HIS A 122 -23.25 16.85 1.07
CA HIS A 122 -22.31 17.45 2.01
C HIS A 122 -20.88 16.91 1.84
N GLN A 123 -20.72 15.60 1.63
CA GLN A 123 -19.41 15.00 1.34
C GLN A 123 -18.81 15.54 0.04
N LEU A 124 -19.60 15.63 -1.04
CA LEU A 124 -19.18 16.22 -2.30
C LEU A 124 -18.82 17.71 -2.15
N ALA A 125 -19.56 18.46 -1.35
CA ALA A 125 -19.27 19.86 -1.07
C ALA A 125 -17.92 20.02 -0.34
N ILE A 126 -17.63 19.16 0.64
CA ILE A 126 -16.32 19.13 1.33
C ILE A 126 -15.21 18.77 0.34
N GLU A 127 -15.38 17.73 -0.47
CA GLU A 127 -14.38 17.32 -1.46
C GLU A 127 -14.07 18.45 -2.44
N ASN A 128 -15.10 19.06 -3.04
CA ASN A 128 -14.92 20.17 -3.96
C ASN A 128 -14.23 21.38 -3.30
N ARG A 129 -14.55 21.66 -2.03
CA ARG A 129 -13.88 22.70 -1.26
C ARG A 129 -12.39 22.39 -1.07
N LEU A 130 -12.06 21.17 -0.63
CA LEU A 130 -10.67 20.75 -0.42
C LEU A 130 -9.87 20.73 -1.72
N LEU A 131 -10.48 20.30 -2.82
CA LEU A 131 -9.86 20.36 -4.16
C LEU A 131 -9.58 21.82 -4.58
N GLY A 132 -10.53 22.73 -4.35
CA GLY A 132 -10.34 24.16 -4.65
C GLY A 132 -9.27 24.81 -3.77
N GLU A 133 -9.17 24.45 -2.49
CA GLU A 133 -8.09 24.91 -1.60
C GLU A 133 -6.72 24.35 -2.05
N LEU A 134 -6.68 23.07 -2.43
CA LEU A 134 -5.48 22.41 -2.94
C LEU A 134 -5.00 23.03 -4.25
N GLU A 135 -5.90 23.35 -5.18
CA GLU A 135 -5.56 23.99 -6.45
C GLU A 135 -4.91 25.36 -6.22
N LYS A 136 -5.50 26.19 -5.35
CA LYS A 136 -4.94 27.49 -4.95
C LYS A 136 -3.55 27.36 -4.34
N LEU A 137 -3.38 26.41 -3.41
CA LEU A 137 -2.08 26.16 -2.77
C LEU A 137 -1.03 25.67 -3.78
N LYS A 138 -1.41 24.80 -4.71
CA LYS A 138 -0.53 24.33 -5.79
C LYS A 138 -0.14 25.48 -6.70
N GLU A 139 -1.07 26.36 -7.06
CA GLU A 139 -0.80 27.53 -7.88
C GLU A 139 0.23 28.46 -7.21
N GLU A 140 0.05 28.78 -5.91
CA GLU A 140 1.00 29.56 -5.12
C GLU A 140 2.37 28.85 -4.97
N LEU A 141 2.38 27.53 -4.91
CA LEU A 141 3.59 26.73 -4.78
C LEU A 141 4.42 26.70 -6.07
N THR A 142 3.80 26.72 -7.25
CA THR A 142 4.50 26.61 -8.54
C THR A 142 5.62 27.65 -8.75
N PRO A 143 5.46 28.97 -8.49
CA PRO A 143 6.56 29.92 -8.63
C PRO A 143 7.66 29.71 -7.59
N LEU A 144 7.32 29.21 -6.39
CA LEU A 144 8.29 28.92 -5.33
C LEU A 144 9.12 27.69 -5.68
N GLU A 145 8.51 26.66 -6.27
CA GLU A 145 9.22 25.47 -6.77
C GLU A 145 10.23 25.83 -7.86
N LYS A 146 9.84 26.65 -8.84
CA LYS A 146 10.75 27.13 -9.88
C LYS A 146 11.99 27.81 -9.28
N LYS A 147 11.79 28.73 -8.32
CA LYS A 147 12.91 29.39 -7.62
C LYS A 147 13.75 28.41 -6.81
N ARG A 148 13.12 27.45 -6.12
CA ARG A 148 13.80 26.40 -5.36
C ARG A 148 14.70 25.58 -6.29
N ASP A 149 14.20 25.16 -7.44
CA ASP A 149 14.95 24.36 -8.40
C ASP A 149 16.10 25.16 -9.03
N GLU A 150 15.92 26.45 -9.29
CA GLU A 150 17.01 27.32 -9.72
C GLU A 150 18.14 27.41 -8.68
N PHE A 151 17.81 27.54 -7.39
CA PHE A 151 18.83 27.56 -6.34
C PHE A 151 19.50 26.20 -6.15
N LEU A 152 18.71 25.12 -6.22
CA LEU A 152 19.21 23.76 -6.04
C LEU A 152 20.13 23.35 -7.19
N THR A 153 19.75 23.62 -8.43
CA THR A 153 20.61 23.37 -9.60
C THR A 153 21.91 24.16 -9.55
N LYS A 154 21.88 25.43 -9.12
CA LYS A 154 23.10 26.23 -8.90
C LYS A 154 23.98 25.66 -7.80
N ALA A 155 23.40 25.20 -6.70
CA ALA A 155 24.14 24.60 -5.58
C ALA A 155 24.74 23.23 -5.98
N GLN A 156 23.99 22.41 -6.71
CA GLN A 156 24.42 21.12 -7.21
C GLN A 156 25.58 21.24 -8.19
N LYS A 157 25.50 22.14 -9.17
CA LYS A 157 26.63 22.42 -10.09
C LYS A 157 27.91 22.80 -9.34
N ARG A 158 27.80 23.61 -8.28
CA ARG A 158 28.96 23.97 -7.44
C ARG A 158 29.51 22.78 -6.66
N SER A 159 28.65 21.94 -6.09
CA SER A 159 29.09 20.74 -5.37
C SER A 159 29.77 19.75 -6.32
N THR A 160 29.18 19.51 -7.50
CA THR A 160 29.80 18.68 -8.54
C THR A 160 31.14 19.24 -9.02
N ALA A 161 31.24 20.55 -9.23
CA ALA A 161 32.51 21.20 -9.57
C ALA A 161 33.57 21.01 -8.48
N LEU A 162 33.17 21.07 -7.20
CA LEU A 162 34.07 20.80 -6.07
C LEU A 162 34.54 19.34 -6.05
N SER A 163 33.66 18.38 -6.34
CA SER A 163 34.03 16.96 -6.46
C SER A 163 35.03 16.73 -7.61
N TRP A 164 34.79 17.35 -8.78
CA TRP A 164 35.74 17.31 -9.90
C TRP A 164 37.07 17.99 -9.57
N PHE A 165 37.05 19.08 -8.83
CA PHE A 165 38.26 19.72 -8.33
C PHE A 165 39.02 18.80 -7.37
N GLY A 166 38.32 18.09 -6.47
CA GLY A 166 38.92 17.09 -5.60
C GLY A 166 39.59 15.96 -6.39
N LEU A 167 38.94 15.47 -7.45
CA LEU A 167 39.52 14.48 -8.35
C LEU A 167 40.77 15.02 -9.07
N ALA A 168 40.71 16.25 -9.59
CA ALA A 168 41.84 16.89 -10.25
C ALA A 168 43.03 17.09 -9.30
N LEU A 169 42.76 17.47 -8.05
CA LEU A 169 43.78 17.62 -7.01
C LEU A 169 44.43 16.28 -6.66
N MET A 170 43.65 15.19 -6.54
CA MET A 170 44.19 13.84 -6.31
C MET A 170 45.03 13.36 -7.50
N GLY A 171 44.60 13.66 -8.74
CA GLY A 171 45.38 13.36 -9.94
C GLY A 171 46.69 14.14 -10.01
N ALA A 172 46.67 15.44 -9.67
CA ALA A 172 47.86 16.27 -9.60
C ALA A 172 48.82 15.79 -8.49
N GLN A 173 48.29 15.43 -7.32
CA GLN A 173 49.06 14.85 -6.22
C GLN A 173 49.79 13.58 -6.68
N PHE A 174 49.08 12.67 -7.36
CA PHE A 174 49.69 11.46 -7.91
C PHE A 174 50.77 11.78 -8.96
N GLY A 175 50.50 12.71 -9.89
CA GLY A 175 51.45 13.11 -10.92
C GLY A 175 52.73 13.74 -10.37
N VAL A 176 52.62 14.59 -9.36
CA VAL A 176 53.77 15.21 -8.67
C VAL A 176 54.60 14.14 -7.97
N LEU A 177 53.97 13.22 -7.23
CA LEU A 177 54.67 12.13 -6.57
C LEU A 177 55.35 11.19 -7.58
N ALA A 178 54.68 10.84 -8.67
CA ALA A 178 55.24 10.04 -9.77
C ALA A 178 56.49 10.71 -10.37
N ARG A 179 56.40 12.01 -10.67
CA ARG A 179 57.51 12.77 -11.27
C ARG A 179 58.70 12.89 -10.31
N LEU A 180 58.45 13.08 -9.02
CA LEU A 180 59.49 13.13 -7.98
C LEU A 180 60.15 11.76 -7.77
N THR A 181 59.39 10.67 -7.80
CA THR A 181 59.87 9.33 -7.44
C THR A 181 60.67 8.62 -8.55
N TRP A 182 60.46 9.01 -9.81
CA TRP A 182 61.09 8.32 -10.95
C TRP A 182 62.16 9.12 -11.69
N TRP A 183 62.08 10.46 -11.65
CA TRP A 183 63.02 11.32 -12.39
C TRP A 183 63.93 12.14 -11.48
N GLU A 184 63.44 12.59 -10.32
CA GLU A 184 64.19 13.56 -9.48
C GLU A 184 64.81 12.93 -8.23
N TYR A 185 64.09 12.03 -7.57
CA TYR A 185 64.48 11.34 -6.34
C TYR A 185 64.24 9.85 -6.47
N SER A 186 64.99 9.05 -5.70
CA SER A 186 64.73 7.61 -5.57
C SER A 186 63.59 7.34 -4.59
N TRP A 187 62.99 6.15 -4.71
CA TRP A 187 61.87 5.72 -3.86
C TRP A 187 62.18 5.78 -2.35
N ASP A 188 63.41 5.48 -1.95
CA ASP A 188 63.89 5.51 -0.55
C ASP A 188 63.71 6.88 0.13
N ILE A 189 63.80 7.98 -0.63
CA ILE A 189 63.60 9.35 -0.10
C ILE A 189 62.10 9.72 -0.07
N MET A 190 61.32 9.22 -1.02
CA MET A 190 59.90 9.54 -1.17
C MET A 190 58.98 8.69 -0.28
N GLU A 191 59.44 7.52 0.16
CA GLU A 191 58.72 6.61 1.04
C GLU A 191 58.11 7.32 2.27
N PRO A 192 58.89 7.99 3.15
CA PRO A 192 58.34 8.65 4.33
C PRO A 192 57.37 9.79 3.98
N VAL A 193 57.57 10.49 2.86
CA VAL A 193 56.71 11.59 2.40
C VAL A 193 55.31 11.07 2.07
N THR A 194 55.22 9.95 1.34
CA THR A 194 53.92 9.34 0.99
C THR A 194 53.17 8.82 2.22
N TYR A 195 53.90 8.28 3.22
CA TYR A 195 53.33 7.89 4.51
C TYR A 195 52.72 9.09 5.24
N PHE A 196 53.45 10.21 5.36
CA PHE A 196 52.92 11.41 6.02
C PHE A 196 51.70 11.99 5.30
N ILE A 197 51.68 11.96 3.97
CA ILE A 197 50.51 12.40 3.19
C ILE A 197 49.29 11.51 3.49
N THR A 198 49.47 10.19 3.49
CA THR A 198 48.38 9.22 3.73
C THR A 198 47.85 9.30 5.16
N TYR A 199 48.74 9.45 6.13
CA TYR A 199 48.33 9.65 7.53
C TYR A 199 47.64 11.01 7.70
N GLY A 200 48.13 12.05 7.01
CA GLY A 200 47.53 13.38 6.99
C GLY A 200 46.10 13.40 6.42
N THR A 201 45.83 12.67 5.32
CA THR A 201 44.47 12.56 4.77
C THR A 201 43.54 11.82 5.72
N THR A 202 44.03 10.79 6.41
CA THR A 202 43.27 10.04 7.42
C THR A 202 42.94 10.92 8.64
N ILE A 203 43.89 11.72 9.11
CA ILE A 203 43.64 12.73 10.15
C ILE A 203 42.59 13.74 9.69
N ALA A 204 42.64 14.21 8.44
CA ALA A 204 41.65 15.15 7.90
C ALA A 204 40.24 14.53 7.82
N MET A 205 40.12 13.25 7.40
CA MET A 205 38.86 12.52 7.42
C MET A 205 38.32 12.35 8.84
N TYR A 206 39.18 12.05 9.81
CA TYR A 206 38.79 11.94 11.21
C TYR A 206 38.38 13.30 11.81
N ALA A 207 39.12 14.36 11.50
CA ALA A 207 38.77 15.74 11.90
C ALA A 207 37.42 16.16 11.32
N TYR A 208 37.12 15.78 10.07
CA TYR A 208 35.80 15.97 9.48
C TYR A 208 34.72 15.28 10.31
N PHE A 209 34.90 13.99 10.64
CA PHE A 209 33.97 13.24 11.48
C PHE A 209 33.72 13.90 12.85
N VAL A 210 34.77 14.39 13.52
CA VAL A 210 34.63 15.07 14.81
C VAL A 210 33.78 16.35 14.68
N LEU A 211 33.96 17.11 13.60
CA LEU A 211 33.25 18.36 13.35
C LEU A 211 31.80 18.15 12.89
N THR A 212 31.54 17.14 12.05
CA THR A 212 30.22 16.93 11.43
C THR A 212 29.38 15.86 12.10
N ARG A 213 30.00 15.03 12.96
CA ARG A 213 29.43 13.82 13.58
C ARG A 213 28.91 12.81 12.55
N GLN A 214 29.47 12.83 11.34
CA GLN A 214 29.11 11.94 10.23
C GLN A 214 30.39 11.40 9.60
N GLU A 215 30.37 10.12 9.24
CA GLU A 215 31.49 9.49 8.53
C GLU A 215 31.72 10.18 7.18
N TYR A 216 32.97 10.16 6.70
CA TYR A 216 33.32 10.77 5.42
C TYR A 216 32.84 9.90 4.25
N ILE A 217 31.56 10.07 3.90
CA ILE A 217 30.91 9.39 2.78
C ILE A 217 30.66 10.40 1.67
N LEU A 218 31.22 10.17 0.48
CA LEU A 218 31.18 11.12 -0.65
C LEU A 218 29.76 11.63 -1.01
N PRO A 219 28.73 10.77 -1.17
CA PRO A 219 27.38 11.26 -1.46
C PRO A 219 26.84 12.17 -0.35
N ASP A 220 27.02 11.80 0.92
CA ASP A 220 26.54 12.59 2.06
C ASP A 220 27.24 13.96 2.15
N VAL A 221 28.55 13.99 1.87
CA VAL A 221 29.33 15.23 1.81
C VAL A 221 28.82 16.14 0.68
N CYS A 222 28.52 15.55 -0.48
CA CYS A 222 27.95 16.27 -1.62
C CYS A 222 26.58 16.86 -1.27
N ASP A 223 25.68 16.06 -0.68
CA ASP A 223 24.35 16.48 -0.28
C ASP A 223 24.40 17.59 0.79
N ARG A 224 25.30 17.46 1.76
CA ARG A 224 25.51 18.51 2.77
C ARG A 224 26.02 19.80 2.15
N GLN A 225 26.95 19.72 1.21
CA GLN A 225 27.51 20.89 0.54
C GLN A 225 26.47 21.57 -0.37
N THR A 226 25.63 20.79 -1.07
CA THR A 226 24.51 21.33 -1.84
C THR A 226 23.49 22.00 -0.94
N LEU A 227 23.12 21.37 0.18
CA LEU A 227 22.18 21.93 1.16
C LEU A 227 22.69 23.24 1.76
N PHE A 228 23.96 23.28 2.15
CA PHE A 228 24.60 24.51 2.64
C PHE A 228 24.61 25.61 1.57
N GLY A 229 25.00 25.26 0.34
CA GLY A 229 24.97 26.17 -0.80
C GLY A 229 23.58 26.70 -1.14
N PHE A 230 22.57 25.84 -1.00
CA PHE A 230 21.16 26.15 -1.19
C PHE A 230 20.67 27.15 -0.14
N HIS A 231 20.81 26.85 1.17
CA HIS A 231 20.38 27.76 2.23
C HIS A 231 21.09 29.11 2.19
N LYS A 232 22.39 29.11 1.86
CA LYS A 232 23.16 30.35 1.66
C LYS A 232 22.63 31.17 0.49
N SER A 233 22.26 30.52 -0.62
CA SER A 233 21.73 31.19 -1.80
C SER A 233 20.29 31.67 -1.59
N ALA A 234 19.45 30.86 -0.95
CA ALA A 234 18.10 31.19 -0.52
C ALA A 234 18.08 32.42 0.39
N LYS A 235 18.93 32.45 1.42
CA LYS A 235 19.06 33.59 2.35
C LYS A 235 19.49 34.86 1.63
N LYS A 236 20.41 34.77 0.66
CA LYS A 236 20.85 35.90 -0.16
C LYS A 236 19.75 36.40 -1.11
N GLY A 237 18.96 35.48 -1.65
CA GLY A 237 17.84 35.79 -2.55
C GLY A 237 16.56 36.21 -1.81
N GLY A 238 16.57 36.34 -0.48
CA GLY A 238 15.39 36.67 0.32
C GLY A 238 14.27 35.63 0.22
N TRP A 239 14.57 34.39 -0.17
CA TRP A 239 13.57 33.34 -0.34
C TRP A 239 13.29 32.67 1.00
N ASP A 240 12.04 32.76 1.46
CA ASP A 240 11.62 32.18 2.73
C ASP A 240 11.33 30.68 2.61
N VAL A 241 12.32 29.88 3.00
CA VAL A 241 12.23 28.41 3.03
C VAL A 241 11.15 27.95 4.00
N LYS A 242 10.88 28.68 5.09
CA LYS A 242 9.89 28.26 6.10
C LYS A 242 8.48 28.34 5.53
N ARG A 243 8.16 29.42 4.81
CA ARG A 243 6.89 29.56 4.10
C ARG A 243 6.69 28.45 3.07
N TYR A 244 7.73 28.12 2.31
CA TYR A 244 7.66 27.02 1.33
C TYR A 244 7.34 25.68 2.01
N ASN A 245 8.03 25.35 3.10
CA ASN A 245 7.78 24.12 3.85
C ASN A 245 6.36 24.10 4.44
N ALA A 246 5.91 25.21 5.04
CA ALA A 246 4.55 25.31 5.57
C ALA A 246 3.48 25.11 4.48
N LEU A 247 3.71 25.64 3.27
CA LEU A 247 2.82 25.45 2.13
C LEU A 247 2.78 23.97 1.68
N LYS A 248 3.95 23.30 1.66
CA LYS A 248 4.06 21.86 1.38
C LYS A 248 3.35 21.02 2.43
N ASP A 249 3.48 21.37 3.71
CA ASP A 249 2.82 20.68 4.82
C ASP A 249 1.28 20.83 4.71
N GLN A 250 0.78 22.03 4.38
CA GLN A 250 -0.65 22.26 4.15
C GLN A 250 -1.19 21.43 2.99
N ILE A 251 -0.48 21.39 1.86
CA ILE A 251 -0.86 20.54 0.71
C ILE A 251 -0.89 19.07 1.12
N TYR A 252 0.11 18.61 1.87
CA TYR A 252 0.15 17.23 2.36
C TYR A 252 -1.05 16.88 3.24
N HIS A 253 -1.42 17.77 4.17
CA HIS A 253 -2.60 17.57 5.01
C HIS A 253 -3.90 17.51 4.21
N ILE A 254 -4.09 18.41 3.24
CA ILE A 254 -5.30 18.40 2.39
C ILE A 254 -5.33 17.16 1.49
N GLU A 255 -4.20 16.73 0.95
CA GLU A 255 -4.11 15.49 0.17
C GLU A 255 -4.42 14.26 1.02
N ASP A 256 -3.97 14.22 2.29
CA ASP A 256 -4.30 13.14 3.23
C ASP A 256 -5.80 13.16 3.59
N ASP A 257 -6.39 14.33 3.85
CA ASP A 257 -7.81 14.46 4.14
C ASP A 257 -8.68 14.04 2.94
N LEU A 258 -8.31 14.43 1.72
CA LEU A 258 -8.94 13.94 0.48
C LEU A 258 -8.81 12.43 0.34
N ARG A 259 -7.65 11.86 0.68
CA ARG A 259 -7.43 10.41 0.64
C ARG A 259 -8.33 9.67 1.63
N ARG A 260 -8.54 10.23 2.83
CA ARG A 260 -9.43 9.68 3.87
C ARG A 260 -10.90 9.78 3.50
N LEU A 261 -11.30 10.87 2.84
CA LEU A 261 -12.66 11.05 2.30
C LEU A 261 -12.94 10.04 1.20
N ARG A 262 -11.95 9.78 0.33
CA ARG A 262 -12.04 8.82 -0.78
C ARG A 262 -11.77 7.37 -0.38
N ASP A 263 -11.83 7.03 0.90
CA ASP A 263 -11.54 5.67 1.36
C ASP A 263 -12.55 4.67 0.72
N PRO A 264 -12.08 3.69 -0.09
CA PRO A 264 -12.95 2.78 -0.80
C PRO A 264 -13.85 1.95 0.13
N LEU A 265 -13.40 1.71 1.37
CA LEU A 265 -14.18 0.98 2.37
C LEU A 265 -15.40 1.78 2.87
N LYS A 266 -15.29 3.11 2.93
CA LYS A 266 -16.40 4.00 3.34
C LYS A 266 -17.35 4.29 2.20
N LEU A 267 -16.83 4.40 0.97
CA LEU A 267 -17.63 4.66 -0.22
C LEU A 267 -18.20 3.39 -0.87
N GLN A 268 -17.95 2.21 -0.28
CA GLN A 268 -18.30 0.89 -0.86
C GLN A 268 -17.85 0.75 -2.32
N LEU A 269 -16.75 1.41 -2.69
CA LEU A 269 -16.21 1.33 -4.04
C LEU A 269 -15.51 -0.01 -4.22
N PRO A 270 -15.47 -0.57 -5.45
CA PRO A 270 -14.73 -1.78 -5.72
C PRO A 270 -13.28 -1.57 -5.26
N ILE A 271 -12.80 -2.43 -4.36
CA ILE A 271 -11.42 -2.38 -3.90
C ILE A 271 -10.55 -2.60 -5.14
N LYS A 272 -9.75 -1.60 -5.48
CA LYS A 272 -8.83 -1.70 -6.61
C LYS A 272 -7.81 -2.77 -6.24
N GLU A 273 -7.92 -3.95 -6.84
CA GLU A 273 -6.95 -5.02 -6.60
C GLU A 273 -5.53 -4.47 -6.89
N PRO A 274 -4.55 -4.73 -6.00
CA PRO A 274 -3.18 -4.36 -6.28
C PRO A 274 -2.78 -5.04 -7.59
N ARG A 275 -2.38 -4.25 -8.59
CA ARG A 275 -1.81 -4.76 -9.83
C ARG A 275 -0.63 -5.66 -9.44
N ARG A 276 -0.80 -6.97 -9.65
CA ARG A 276 0.30 -7.94 -9.62
C ARG A 276 1.29 -7.66 -10.74
#